data_AF-A0A914M1X5-F1
#
_entry.id   AF-A0A914M1X5-F1
#
_cell.length_a   1.000
_cell.length_b   1.000
_cell.length_c   1.000
_cell.angle_alpha   90.00
_cell.angle_beta   90.00
_cell.angle_gamma   90.00
#
_symmetry.space_group_name_H-M   'P 1'
#
loop_
_entity.id
_entity.type
_entity.pdbx_description
1 polymer ?
#
loop_
_entity_poly.entity_id
_entity_poly.type
_entity_poly.pdbx_seq_one_letter_code
_entity_poly.pdbx_strand_id
1 'polypeptide(L)' 'MIIGYRLELDYPLQTDELRILLRNASLNSTECWARKMILLMVELGAVNWKIVPQIEEFYYTL' A
#
# COMPACT_ATOMS: atom_id res chain seq x y z
N MET A 1 17.10 -2.23 -0.65
CA MET A 1 16.09 -3.04 0.07
C MET A 1 15.06 -2.07 0.63
N ILE A 2 13.79 -2.19 0.20
CA ILE A 2 12.72 -1.24 0.59
C ILE A 2 12.35 -1.50 2.05
N ILE A 3 12.13 -0.43 2.82
CA ILE A 3 11.85 -0.50 4.27
C ILE A 3 10.61 -1.37 4.56
N GLY A 4 9.56 -1.24 3.75
CA GLY A 4 8.34 -2.03 3.90
C GLY A 4 8.58 -3.54 3.88
N TYR A 5 9.45 -4.03 2.98
CA TYR A 5 9.77 -5.46 2.91
C TYR A 5 10.50 -5.95 4.17
N ARG A 6 11.35 -5.13 4.77
CA ARG A 6 12.00 -5.47 6.05
C ARG A 6 10.98 -5.50 7.20
N LEU A 7 10.07 -4.54 7.24
CA LEU A 7 9.03 -4.47 8.26
C LEU A 7 8.11 -5.70 8.22
N GLU A 8 7.81 -6.23 7.04
CA GLU A 8 7.03 -7.47 6.91
C GLU A 8 7.76 -8.70 7.46
N LEU A 9 9.08 -8.75 7.31
CA LEU A 9 9.89 -9.85 7.84
C LEU A 9 10.04 -9.75 9.36
N ASP A 10 10.31 -8.54 9.87
CA ASP A 10 10.59 -8.30 11.28
C ASP A 10 9.30 -8.26 12.13
N TYR A 11 8.18 -7.79 11.54
CA TYR A 11 6.91 -7.51 12.23
C TYR A 11 5.69 -7.86 11.35
N PRO A 12 5.48 -9.14 11.02
CA PRO A 12 4.42 -9.57 10.10
C PRO A 12 3.01 -9.22 10.61
N LEU A 13 2.74 -9.42 11.90
CA LEU A 13 1.42 -9.16 12.50
C LEU A 13 1.08 -7.66 12.51
N GLN A 14 2.02 -6.81 12.91
CA GLN A 14 1.84 -5.36 12.94
C GLN A 14 1.67 -4.81 11.52
N THR A 15 2.33 -5.43 10.55
CA THR A 15 2.17 -5.05 9.15
C THR A 15 0.78 -5.42 8.62
N ASP A 16 0.25 -6.58 9.01
CA ASP A 16 -1.14 -6.95 8.69
C ASP A 16 -2.17 -6.00 9.33
N GLU A 17 -1.98 -5.65 10.60
CA GLU A 17 -2.82 -4.65 11.28
C GLU A 17 -2.75 -3.29 10.56
N LEU A 18 -1.56 -2.85 10.17
CA LEU A 18 -1.37 -1.62 9.41
C LEU A 18 -2.11 -1.66 8.06
N ARG A 19 -2.07 -2.79 7.34
CA ARG A 19 -2.81 -2.95 6.08
C ARG A 19 -4.32 -2.83 6.28
N ILE A 20 -4.85 -3.38 7.38
CA ILE A 20 -6.27 -3.25 7.73
C ILE A 20 -6.61 -1.78 8.02
N LEU A 21 -5.78 -1.09 8.81
CA LEU A 21 -5.96 0.34 9.11
C LEU A 21 -5.93 1.21 7.85
N LEU A 22 -4.99 0.96 6.94
CA LEU A 22 -4.90 1.67 5.65
C LEU A 22 -6.14 1.42 4.79
N ARG A 23 -6.63 0.17 4.69
CA ARG A 23 -7.89 -0.13 3.96
C ARG A 23 -9.08 0.63 4.55
N ASN A 24 -9.20 0.70 5.87
CA ASN A 24 -10.26 1.46 6.51
C ASN A 24 -10.12 2.97 6.27
N ALA A 25 -8.88 3.49 6.27
CA ALA A 25 -8.61 4.90 5.99
C ALA A 25 -8.96 5.27 4.54
N SER A 26 -8.73 4.39 3.56
CA SER A 26 -9.07 4.69 2.16
C SER A 26 -10.58 4.83 1.94
N LEU A 27 -11.39 4.03 2.66
CA LEU A 27 -12.86 4.12 2.63
C LEU A 27 -13.36 5.46 3.19
N ASN A 28 -12.69 5.99 4.20
CA ASN A 28 -13.08 7.22 4.89
C ASN A 28 -12.47 8.49 4.27
N SER A 29 -11.52 8.36 3.34
CA SER A 29 -10.86 9.51 2.71
C SER A 29 -11.81 10.23 1.76
N THR A 30 -12.07 11.51 2.01
CA THR A 30 -12.82 12.40 1.12
C THR A 30 -11.99 12.86 -0.08
N GLU A 31 -10.69 13.00 0.12
CA GLU A 31 -9.74 13.44 -0.89
C GLU A 31 -9.39 12.29 -1.85
N CYS A 32 -9.62 12.49 -3.16
CA CYS A 32 -9.36 11.48 -4.19
C CYS A 32 -7.86 11.11 -4.27
N TRP A 33 -6.97 12.10 -4.15
CA TRP A 33 -5.54 11.87 -4.20
C TRP A 33 -5.07 11.04 -2.98
N ALA A 34 -5.60 11.32 -1.80
CA ALA A 34 -5.24 10.58 -0.58
C ALA A 34 -5.75 9.14 -0.66
N ARG A 35 -6.98 8.94 -1.15
CA ARG A 35 -7.51 7.59 -1.41
C ARG A 35 -6.63 6.81 -2.39
N LYS A 36 -6.18 7.45 -3.48
CA LYS A 36 -5.26 6.84 -4.46
C LYS A 36 -3.92 6.45 -3.81
N MET A 37 -3.32 7.32 -3.00
CA MET A 37 -2.06 7.01 -2.32
C MET A 37 -2.18 5.89 -1.28
N ILE A 38 -3.30 5.83 -0.55
CA ILE A 38 -3.55 4.76 0.42
C ILE A 38 -3.74 3.41 -0.29
N LEU A 39 -4.48 3.39 -1.41
CA LEU A 39 -4.65 2.17 -2.21
C LEU A 39 -3.32 1.67 -2.77
N LEU A 40 -2.46 2.57 -3.28
CA LEU A 40 -1.11 2.23 -3.71
C LEU A 40 -0.32 1.51 -2.61
N MET A 41 -0.36 2.03 -1.38
CA MET A 41 0.36 1.43 -0.25
C MET A 41 -0.16 0.02 0.09
N VAL A 42 -1.48 -0.18 0.02
CA VAL A 42 -2.11 -1.49 0.25
C VAL A 42 -1.70 -2.49 -0.83
N GLU A 43 -1.71 -2.07 -2.10
CA GLU A 43 -1.33 -2.93 -3.23
C GLU A 43 0.16 -3.27 -3.21
N LEU A 44 1.04 -2.30 -2.92
CA LEU A 44 2.47 -2.54 -2.75
C LEU A 44 2.74 -3.60 -1.67
N GLY A 45 2.06 -3.53 -0.53
CA GLY A 45 2.16 -4.56 0.51
C GLY A 45 1.72 -5.96 0.05
N ALA A 46 0.82 -6.06 -0.93
CA ALA A 46 0.40 -7.35 -1.49
C ALA A 46 1.40 -7.94 -2.49
N VAL A 47 2.30 -7.11 -3.05
CA VAL A 47 3.30 -7.53 -4.04
C VAL A 47 4.74 -7.41 -3.53
N ASN A 48 4.95 -7.62 -2.22
CA ASN A 48 6.27 -7.55 -1.56
C ASN A 48 7.00 -6.22 -1.82
N TRP A 49 6.25 -5.11 -1.82
CA TRP A 49 6.75 -3.76 -2.06
C TRP A 49 7.43 -3.56 -3.40
N LYS A 50 7.05 -4.34 -4.42
CA LYS A 50 7.55 -4.20 -5.79
C LYS A 50 6.59 -3.38 -6.63
N ILE A 51 7.12 -2.50 -7.46
CA ILE A 51 6.33 -1.89 -8.54
C ILE A 51 6.19 -2.95 -9.63
N VAL A 52 4.99 -3.51 -9.75
CA VAL A 52 4.61 -4.43 -10.83
C VAL A 52 3.94 -3.65 -11.97
N PRO A 53 3.92 -4.16 -13.20
CA PRO A 53 3.39 -3.41 -14.35
C PRO A 53 1.97 -2.87 -14.14
N GLN A 54 1.11 -3.61 -13.44
CA GLN A 54 -0.26 -3.19 -13.14
C GLN A 54 -0.32 -1.96 -12.21
N ILE A 55 0.58 -1.90 -11.21
CA ILE A 55 0.69 -0.76 -10.29
C ILE A 55 1.29 0.45 -11.02
N GLU A 56 2.31 0.20 -11.85
CA GLU A 56 2.93 1.25 -12.65
C GLU A 56 1.90 1.92 -13.57
N GLU A 57 1.14 1.11 -14.31
CA GLU A 57 0.12 1.60 -15.25
C GLU A 57 -0.98 2.40 -14.53
N PHE A 58 -1.54 1.88 -13.44
CA PHE A 58 -2.68 2.50 -12.76
C PHE A 58 -2.31 3.76 -11.95
N TYR A 59 -1.14 3.76 -11.30
CA TYR A 59 -0.79 4.83 -10.37
C TYR A 59 0.10 5.92 -10.98
N TYR A 60 0.92 5.59 -11.98
CA TYR A 60 1.93 6.50 -12.53
C TYR A 60 1.62 6.99 -13.94
N THR A 61 0.67 6.38 -14.65
CA THR A 61 0.19 6.91 -15.93
C THR A 61 -0.88 7.97 -15.67
N LEU A 62 -0.77 9.09 -16.40
CA LEU A 62 -1.61 10.29 -16.30
C LEU A 62 -3.03 10.07 -16.85
#